data_AF-A0A7Y2JQD8-F1
#
_entry.id   AF-A0A7Y2JQD8-F1
#
_cell.length_a   1.000
_cell.length_b   1.000
_cell.length_c   1.000
_cell.angle_alpha   90.00
_cell.angle_beta   90.00
_cell.angle_gamma   90.00
#
_symmetry.space_group_name_H-M   'P 1'
#
loop_
_entity.id
_entity.type
_entity.pdbx_description
1 polymer ?
#
loop_
_entity_poly.entity_id
_entity_poly.type
_entity_poly.pdbx_seq_one_letter_code
_entity_poly.pdbx_strand_id
1 'polypeptide(L)'
;MNARSYTARVLFGPLGIGAYTWETGPNGVTNTGWGLSLRPRDMAKFGYLYLRNGVWKDRQVVSRDWIDQSTQPHIRFTNGGGYGFQWWLLALDDSGSEPLAPYAAGWGGQYIFVIPGRDMVAVSTAEEYDGQSQIRAVLFDYIFAADREAAMPPAPAVLPHQAMRERPSG
;
A
#
# COMPACT_ATOMS: atom_id res chain seq x y z
N MET A 1 9.42 -9.76 26.43
CA MET A 1 9.70 -8.96 25.22
C MET A 1 8.54 -7.99 25.03
N ASN A 2 8.80 -6.70 24.75
CA ASN A 2 7.74 -5.69 24.53
C ASN A 2 7.55 -5.43 23.02
N ALA A 3 6.48 -4.72 22.65
CA ALA A 3 6.13 -4.48 21.24
C ALA A 3 7.27 -3.79 20.46
N ARG A 4 7.95 -2.81 21.07
CA ARG A 4 9.11 -2.14 20.47
C ARG A 4 10.26 -3.11 20.14
N SER A 5 10.69 -3.91 21.13
CA SER A 5 11.80 -4.87 20.93
C SER A 5 11.44 -6.01 19.98
N TYR A 6 10.18 -6.48 20.00
CA TYR A 6 9.68 -7.45 19.03
C TYR A 6 9.72 -6.87 17.60
N THR A 7 9.12 -5.70 17.39
CA THR A 7 9.06 -5.02 16.07
C THR A 7 10.46 -4.72 15.53
N ALA A 8 11.36 -4.24 16.38
CA ALA A 8 12.76 -4.01 16.02
C ALA A 8 13.42 -5.25 15.43
N ARG A 9 13.17 -6.43 16.02
CA ARG A 9 13.77 -7.69 15.62
C ARG A 9 13.11 -8.29 14.38
N VAL A 10 11.79 -8.36 14.35
CA VAL A 10 11.06 -9.17 13.35
C VAL A 10 10.63 -8.40 12.11
N LEU A 11 10.54 -7.07 12.19
CA LEU A 11 10.03 -6.24 11.10
C LEU A 11 11.04 -5.15 10.69
N PHE A 12 11.40 -4.26 11.61
CA PHE A 12 12.25 -3.12 11.29
C PHE A 12 13.69 -3.53 10.94
N GLY A 13 14.25 -4.50 11.65
CA GLY A 13 15.57 -5.07 11.32
C GLY A 13 15.64 -5.59 9.89
N PRO A 14 14.76 -6.54 9.48
CA PRO A 14 14.69 -7.02 8.09
C PRO A 14 14.50 -5.91 7.04
N LEU A 15 13.70 -4.89 7.34
CA LEU A 15 13.46 -3.75 6.45
C LEU A 15 14.60 -2.70 6.47
N GLY A 16 15.59 -2.83 7.36
CA GLY A 16 16.64 -1.84 7.54
C GLY A 16 16.10 -0.49 8.04
N ILE A 17 15.10 -0.52 8.93
CA ILE A 17 14.53 0.65 9.61
C ILE A 17 15.24 0.77 10.96
N GLY A 18 16.20 1.70 11.06
CA GLY A 18 16.99 1.92 12.27
C GLY A 18 16.67 3.22 13.02
N ALA A 19 16.10 4.21 12.33
CA ALA A 19 15.85 5.53 12.89
C ALA A 19 14.34 5.75 13.09
N TYR A 20 13.86 5.49 14.30
CA TYR A 20 12.47 5.68 14.69
C TYR A 20 12.36 6.04 16.17
N THR A 21 11.30 6.75 16.52
CA THR A 21 10.88 6.95 17.92
C THR A 21 9.55 6.24 18.12
N TRP A 22 9.37 5.67 19.31
CA TRP A 22 8.11 5.06 19.67
C TRP A 22 7.82 5.30 21.14
N GLU A 23 6.74 6.04 21.39
CA GLU A 23 6.30 6.37 22.75
C GLU A 23 6.16 5.11 23.60
N THR A 24 6.75 5.16 24.80
CA THR A 24 6.70 4.10 25.78
C THR A 24 6.38 4.74 27.12
N GLY A 25 5.32 4.28 27.77
CA GLY A 25 4.88 4.82 29.05
C GLY A 25 5.86 4.49 30.20
N PRO A 26 5.68 5.11 31.37
CA PRO A 26 6.56 4.90 32.53
C PRO A 26 6.66 3.45 33.01
N ASN A 27 5.65 2.63 32.72
CA ASN A 27 5.60 1.20 33.03
C ASN A 27 6.31 0.31 31.98
N GLY A 28 6.95 0.90 30.97
CA GLY A 28 7.64 0.17 29.90
C GLY A 28 6.73 -0.38 28.80
N VAL A 29 5.42 -0.07 28.84
CA VAL A 29 4.46 -0.47 27.81
C VAL A 29 4.55 0.49 26.63
N THR A 30 4.81 -0.05 25.44
CA THR A 30 4.84 0.70 24.18
C THR A 30 3.42 1.03 23.75
N ASN A 31 3.18 2.29 23.39
CA ASN A 31 1.89 2.71 22.87
C ASN A 31 1.70 2.21 21.43
N THR A 32 0.83 1.22 21.21
CA THR A 32 0.65 0.62 19.87
C THR A 32 -0.49 1.22 19.06
N GLY A 33 -1.28 2.13 19.65
CA GLY A 33 -2.35 2.83 18.94
C GLY A 33 -1.86 4.08 18.19
N TRP A 34 -0.80 4.72 18.69
CA TRP A 34 -0.18 5.92 18.10
C TRP A 34 1.25 6.12 18.64
N GLY A 35 1.92 7.22 18.27
CA GLY A 35 3.20 7.62 18.86
C GLY A 35 4.44 6.95 18.25
N LEU A 36 4.27 6.21 17.15
CA LEU A 36 5.37 5.76 16.30
C LEU A 36 5.70 6.85 15.28
N SER A 37 6.95 7.32 15.25
CA SER A 37 7.45 8.23 14.23
C SER A 37 8.48 7.52 13.35
N LEU A 38 8.23 7.54 12.05
CA LEU A 38 9.09 7.00 11.01
C LEU A 38 9.43 8.09 10.00
N ARG A 39 10.52 7.90 9.28
CA ARG A 39 10.78 8.68 8.06
C ARG A 39 9.80 8.22 6.97
N PRO A 40 9.34 9.10 6.06
CA PRO A 40 8.44 8.71 4.96
C PRO A 40 8.98 7.54 4.13
N ARG A 41 10.29 7.51 3.86
CA ARG A 41 10.93 6.37 3.17
C ARG A 41 10.83 5.04 3.92
N ASP A 42 10.82 5.06 5.25
CA ASP A 42 10.72 3.85 6.07
C ASP A 42 9.25 3.39 6.17
N MET A 43 8.29 4.32 6.16
CA MET A 43 6.87 4.03 5.94
C MET A 43 6.65 3.38 4.56
N ALA A 44 7.32 3.88 3.52
CA ALA A 44 7.20 3.33 2.16
C ALA A 44 7.73 1.89 2.08
N LYS A 45 8.78 1.53 2.83
CA LYS A 45 9.24 0.14 2.94
C LYS A 45 8.18 -0.78 3.52
N PHE A 46 7.43 -0.30 4.53
CA PHE A 46 6.33 -1.07 5.11
C PHE A 46 5.17 -1.23 4.11
N GLY A 47 4.79 -0.17 3.38
CA GLY A 47 3.83 -0.28 2.29
C GLY A 47 4.30 -1.23 1.18
N TYR A 48 5.58 -1.16 0.80
CA TYR A 48 6.17 -2.01 -0.23
C TYR A 48 6.19 -3.49 0.19
N LEU A 49 6.40 -3.75 1.48
CA LEU A 49 6.29 -5.10 2.02
C LEU A 49 4.89 -5.69 1.76
N TYR A 50 3.83 -4.91 1.94
CA TYR A 50 2.46 -5.34 1.62
C TYR A 50 2.25 -5.47 0.10
N LEU A 51 2.74 -4.51 -0.69
CA LEU A 51 2.70 -4.56 -2.16
C LEU A 51 3.37 -5.81 -2.75
N ARG A 52 4.38 -6.34 -2.05
CA ARG A 52 5.12 -7.55 -2.41
C ARG A 52 4.72 -8.78 -1.60
N ASN A 53 3.48 -8.84 -1.11
CA ASN A 53 2.94 -10.02 -0.42
C ASN A 53 3.82 -10.52 0.74
N GLY A 54 4.41 -9.58 1.47
CA GLY A 54 5.23 -9.84 2.64
C GLY A 54 6.70 -10.20 2.36
N VAL A 55 7.15 -10.07 1.11
CA VAL A 55 8.54 -10.35 0.70
C VAL A 55 9.38 -9.07 0.69
N TRP A 56 10.58 -9.15 1.25
CA TRP A 56 11.58 -8.09 1.20
C TRP A 56 12.96 -8.68 0.90
N LYS A 57 13.61 -8.24 -0.20
CA LYS A 57 14.93 -8.74 -0.64
C LYS A 57 15.03 -10.27 -0.57
N ASP A 58 14.10 -10.94 -1.25
CA ASP A 58 14.01 -12.41 -1.36
C ASP A 58 13.67 -13.17 -0.07
N ARG A 59 13.36 -12.46 1.02
CA ARG A 59 12.95 -13.05 2.30
C ARG A 59 11.48 -12.78 2.58
N GLN A 60 10.72 -13.81 2.96
CA GLN A 60 9.40 -13.66 3.56
C GLN A 60 9.53 -13.09 4.98
N VAL A 61 9.08 -11.84 5.19
CA VAL A 61 9.09 -11.17 6.50
C VAL A 61 7.73 -11.29 7.19
N VAL A 62 6.64 -11.20 6.42
CA VAL A 62 5.26 -11.38 6.87
C VAL A 62 4.63 -12.43 5.96
N SER A 63 3.87 -13.42 6.45
CA SER A 63 3.31 -14.44 5.55
C SER A 63 2.33 -13.85 4.54
N ARG A 64 2.27 -14.42 3.33
CA ARG A 64 1.27 -14.04 2.33
C ARG A 64 -0.15 -14.15 2.89
N ASP A 65 -0.46 -15.24 3.59
CA ASP A 65 -1.76 -15.45 4.22
C ASP A 65 -2.13 -14.31 5.19
N TRP A 66 -1.16 -13.76 5.92
CA TRP A 66 -1.43 -12.62 6.80
C TRP A 66 -1.65 -11.34 6.03
N ILE A 67 -0.90 -11.10 4.95
CA ILE A 67 -1.15 -9.95 4.07
C ILE A 67 -2.59 -10.03 3.55
N ASP A 68 -2.96 -11.16 2.93
CA ASP A 68 -4.29 -11.37 2.36
C ASP A 68 -5.40 -11.21 3.43
N GLN A 69 -5.24 -11.85 4.59
CA GLN A 69 -6.23 -11.79 5.67
C GLN A 69 -6.33 -10.41 6.34
N SER A 70 -5.23 -9.67 6.45
CA SER A 70 -5.23 -8.36 7.09
C SER A 70 -5.75 -7.25 6.17
N THR A 71 -5.66 -7.42 4.86
CA THR A 71 -6.12 -6.43 3.88
C THR A 71 -7.46 -6.77 3.21
N GLN A 72 -8.08 -7.90 3.54
CA GLN A 72 -9.44 -8.20 3.07
C GLN A 72 -10.50 -7.39 3.84
N PRO A 73 -11.64 -7.05 3.21
CA PRO A 73 -12.73 -6.39 3.90
C PRO A 73 -13.41 -7.34 4.89
N HIS A 74 -13.21 -7.10 6.18
CA HIS A 74 -14.00 -7.70 7.27
C HIS A 74 -15.26 -6.88 7.56
N ILE A 75 -15.20 -5.58 7.28
CA ILE A 75 -16.34 -4.66 7.29
C ILE A 75 -16.38 -3.95 5.94
N ARG A 76 -17.56 -3.89 5.32
CA ARG A 76 -17.81 -3.10 4.10
C ARG A 76 -18.64 -1.88 4.44
N PHE A 77 -18.26 -0.75 3.87
CA PHE A 77 -18.97 0.52 4.02
C PHE A 77 -19.94 0.72 2.86
N THR A 78 -20.94 1.56 3.07
CA THR A 78 -21.95 1.90 2.04
C THR A 78 -21.37 2.68 0.87
N ASN A 79 -20.23 3.34 1.06
CA ASN A 79 -19.50 4.07 0.01
C ASN A 79 -18.53 3.18 -0.79
N GLY A 80 -18.67 1.85 -0.73
CA GLY A 80 -17.83 0.90 -1.46
C GLY A 80 -16.49 0.56 -0.79
N GLY A 81 -16.02 1.37 0.17
CA GLY A 81 -14.83 1.09 0.94
C GLY A 81 -15.02 0.02 2.01
N GLY A 82 -14.04 -0.12 2.91
CA GLY A 82 -14.14 -1.06 4.02
C GLY A 82 -13.01 -0.95 5.03
N TYR A 83 -12.95 -1.95 5.91
CA TYR A 83 -11.91 -2.06 6.93
C TYR A 83 -11.56 -3.54 7.20
N GLY A 84 -10.28 -3.80 7.48
CA GLY A 84 -9.78 -5.11 7.87
C GLY A 84 -8.53 -4.98 8.73
N PHE A 85 -8.46 -5.68 9.87
CA PHE A 85 -7.32 -5.76 10.80
C PHE A 85 -6.32 -4.57 10.79
N GLN A 86 -6.79 -3.34 11.04
CA GLN A 86 -6.00 -2.08 11.08
C GLN A 86 -5.76 -1.36 9.74
N TRP A 87 -6.32 -1.86 8.64
CA TRP A 87 -6.31 -1.24 7.32
C TRP A 87 -7.66 -0.65 6.97
N TRP A 88 -7.65 0.60 6.52
CA TRP A 88 -8.74 1.14 5.72
C TRP A 88 -8.64 0.60 4.31
N LEU A 89 -9.78 0.41 3.65
CA LEU A 89 -9.86 -0.14 2.31
C LEU A 89 -10.57 0.84 1.40
N LEU A 90 -9.88 1.25 0.33
CA LEU A 90 -10.28 2.28 -0.59
C LEU A 90 -10.80 1.68 -1.89
N ALA A 91 -12.02 2.05 -2.27
CA ALA A 91 -12.47 1.85 -3.64
C ALA A 91 -11.75 2.87 -4.54
N LEU A 92 -11.07 2.38 -5.58
CA LEU A 92 -10.31 3.22 -6.51
C LEU A 92 -11.13 3.65 -7.73
N ASP A 93 -12.27 2.99 -7.95
CA ASP A 93 -13.26 3.34 -8.95
C ASP A 93 -14.67 2.98 -8.47
N ASP A 94 -15.67 3.52 -9.17
CA ASP A 94 -17.09 3.26 -8.91
C ASP A 94 -17.57 1.94 -9.54
N SER A 95 -16.69 1.21 -10.22
CA SER A 95 -17.07 -0.02 -10.94
C SER A 95 -17.32 -1.18 -9.98
N GLY A 96 -16.73 -1.12 -8.77
CA GLY A 96 -16.78 -2.21 -7.79
C GLY A 96 -16.02 -3.47 -8.22
N SER A 97 -15.28 -3.40 -9.34
CA SER A 97 -14.59 -4.53 -9.98
C SER A 97 -13.17 -4.71 -9.48
N GLU A 98 -12.49 -3.61 -9.13
CA GLU A 98 -11.11 -3.63 -8.66
C GLU A 98 -11.03 -4.03 -7.18
N PRO A 99 -10.03 -4.83 -6.77
CA PRO A 99 -9.79 -5.09 -5.35
C PRO A 99 -9.51 -3.78 -4.62
N LEU A 100 -10.12 -3.61 -3.45
CA LEU A 100 -9.94 -2.42 -2.63
C LEU A 100 -8.46 -2.23 -2.27
N ALA A 101 -7.96 -1.01 -2.38
CA ALA A 101 -6.59 -0.68 -2.03
C ALA A 101 -6.45 -0.46 -0.51
N PRO A 102 -5.60 -1.22 0.19
CA PRO A 102 -5.35 -1.01 1.59
C PRO A 102 -4.56 0.28 1.83
N TYR A 103 -4.96 1.03 2.85
CA TYR A 103 -4.21 2.17 3.33
C TYR A 103 -4.27 2.31 4.85
N ALA A 104 -3.17 2.80 5.42
CA ALA A 104 -3.10 3.23 6.81
C ALA A 104 -3.32 4.75 6.86
N ALA A 105 -4.08 5.20 7.86
CA ALA A 105 -4.37 6.62 8.06
C ALA A 105 -4.17 7.00 9.53
N GLY A 106 -3.42 8.06 9.75
CA GLY A 106 -3.24 8.73 11.03
C GLY A 106 -3.70 10.18 10.96
N TRP A 107 -4.13 10.70 12.11
CA TRP A 107 -4.54 12.09 12.24
C TRP A 107 -3.39 13.05 11.88
N GLY A 108 -3.71 14.19 11.27
CA GLY A 108 -2.69 15.14 10.78
C GLY A 108 -2.22 14.91 9.33
N GLY A 109 -2.83 13.99 8.58
CA GLY A 109 -2.44 13.72 7.19
C GLY A 109 -1.35 12.65 7.04
N GLN A 110 -1.28 11.69 7.96
CA GLN A 110 -0.30 10.60 7.89
C GLN A 110 -0.90 9.45 7.09
N TYR A 111 -0.31 9.08 5.96
CA TYR A 111 -0.85 8.04 5.11
C TYR A 111 0.21 7.09 4.58
N ILE A 112 -0.19 5.82 4.42
CA ILE A 112 0.50 4.82 3.61
C ILE A 112 -0.57 4.18 2.73
N PHE A 113 -0.54 4.46 1.42
CA PHE A 113 -1.39 3.81 0.43
C PHE A 113 -0.63 2.69 -0.26
N VAL A 114 -1.26 1.53 -0.40
CA VAL A 114 -0.74 0.39 -1.15
C VAL A 114 -1.72 0.08 -2.27
N ILE A 115 -1.27 0.21 -3.52
CA ILE A 115 -2.14 0.10 -4.70
C ILE A 115 -1.59 -0.99 -5.62
N PRO A 116 -1.97 -2.26 -5.41
CA PRO A 116 -1.44 -3.39 -6.17
C PRO A 116 -1.68 -3.26 -7.69
N GLY A 117 -2.89 -2.80 -8.09
CA GLY A 117 -3.26 -2.64 -9.50
C GLY A 117 -2.41 -1.64 -10.29
N ARG A 118 -1.62 -0.79 -9.61
CA ARG A 118 -0.70 0.19 -10.22
C ARG A 118 0.76 -0.03 -9.82
N ASP A 119 1.06 -1.14 -9.16
CA ASP A 119 2.37 -1.43 -8.58
C ASP A 119 2.96 -0.26 -7.74
N MET A 120 2.13 0.37 -6.91
CA MET A 120 2.44 1.67 -6.31
C MET A 120 2.32 1.69 -4.78
N VAL A 121 3.23 2.43 -4.13
CA VAL A 121 3.11 2.86 -2.74
C VAL A 121 3.22 4.38 -2.68
N ALA A 122 2.25 5.03 -2.04
CA ALA A 122 2.29 6.46 -1.79
C ALA A 122 2.29 6.73 -0.28
N VAL A 123 3.14 7.65 0.17
CA VAL A 123 3.26 8.02 1.58
C VAL A 123 3.14 9.52 1.73
N SER A 124 2.43 9.94 2.77
CA SER A 124 2.42 11.33 3.22
C SER A 124 2.66 11.41 4.72
N THR A 125 3.38 12.46 5.11
CA THR A 125 3.47 12.93 6.49
C THR A 125 3.25 14.44 6.47
N ALA A 126 2.32 14.93 7.27
CA ALA A 126 1.92 16.34 7.27
C ALA A 126 1.52 16.81 8.67
N GLU A 127 1.08 18.06 8.77
CA GLU A 127 0.51 18.66 9.97
C GLU A 127 -0.86 19.30 9.62
N GLU A 128 -1.75 18.50 9.04
CA GLU A 128 -3.06 18.92 8.55
C GLU A 128 -4.15 18.61 9.57
N TYR A 129 -4.55 19.63 10.35
CA TYR A 129 -5.48 19.47 11.48
C TYR A 129 -6.82 20.21 11.32
N ASP A 130 -7.03 20.89 10.18
CA ASP A 130 -8.24 21.67 9.88
C ASP A 130 -9.44 20.79 9.44
N GLY A 131 -9.22 19.49 9.23
CA GLY A 131 -10.25 18.50 8.96
C GLY A 131 -10.59 18.28 7.49
N GLN A 132 -9.93 18.97 6.55
CA GLN A 132 -10.13 18.76 5.11
C GLN A 132 -8.85 18.18 4.51
N SER A 133 -8.73 16.84 4.43
CA SER A 133 -7.47 16.27 3.98
C SER A 133 -7.24 16.43 2.47
N GLN A 134 -6.44 17.43 2.12
CA GLN A 134 -6.02 17.73 0.76
C GLN A 134 -5.10 16.64 0.20
N ILE A 135 -4.45 15.86 1.07
CA ILE A 135 -3.53 14.80 0.66
C ILE A 135 -4.25 13.67 -0.08
N ARG A 136 -5.48 13.33 0.32
CA ARG A 136 -6.26 12.35 -0.43
C ARG A 136 -6.63 12.88 -1.81
N ALA A 137 -7.01 14.15 -1.92
CA ALA A 137 -7.26 14.80 -3.21
C ALA A 137 -6.00 14.78 -4.08
N VAL A 138 -4.82 15.06 -3.54
CA VAL A 138 -3.55 14.98 -4.29
C VAL A 138 -3.31 13.59 -4.90
N LEU A 139 -3.58 12.52 -4.15
CA LEU A 139 -3.43 11.15 -4.64
C LEU A 139 -4.37 10.87 -5.82
N PHE A 140 -5.65 11.22 -5.70
CA PHE A 140 -6.65 10.94 -6.73
C PHE A 140 -6.54 11.86 -7.94
N ASP A 141 -6.49 13.17 -7.69
CA ASP A 141 -6.63 14.19 -8.73
C ASP A 141 -5.36 14.39 -9.54
N TYR A 142 -4.19 14.08 -8.96
CA TYR A 142 -2.90 14.32 -9.61
C TYR A 142 -2.12 13.03 -9.84
N ILE A 143 -1.92 12.18 -8.82
CA ILE A 143 -1.07 10.99 -8.97
C ILE A 143 -1.77 9.95 -9.86
N PHE A 144 -3.03 9.60 -9.58
CA PHE A 144 -3.75 8.62 -10.39
C PHE A 144 -4.14 9.14 -11.77
N ALA A 145 -4.34 10.46 -11.91
CA ALA A 145 -4.57 11.10 -13.19
C ALA A 145 -3.32 11.02 -14.09
N ALA A 146 -2.14 11.39 -13.57
CA ALA A 146 -0.89 11.33 -14.32
C ALA A 146 -0.51 9.90 -14.71
N ASP A 147 -0.74 8.93 -13.82
CA ASP A 147 -0.49 7.51 -14.10
C ASP A 147 -1.41 6.96 -15.21
N ARG A 148 -2.66 7.42 -15.29
CA ARG A 148 -3.56 7.10 -16.41
C ARG A 148 -3.07 7.67 -17.73
N GLU A 149 -2.51 8.88 -17.70
CA GLU A 149 -2.01 9.58 -18.88
C GLU A 149 -0.71 8.94 -19.42
N ALA A 150 0.12 8.39 -18.53
CA ALA A 150 1.32 7.63 -18.89
C ALA A 150 1.02 6.23 -19.50
N ALA A 151 -0.19 5.70 -19.30
CA ALA A 151 -0.58 4.33 -19.66
C ALA A 151 -1.12 4.13 -21.10
N MET A 152 -0.97 5.08 -22.03
CA MET A 152 -1.25 4.83 -23.47
C MET A 152 -0.07 5.21 -24.36
N PRO A 153 0.57 4.21 -24.99
CA PRO A 153 0.32 3.99 -26.42
C PRO A 153 -0.50 2.71 -26.67
N PRO A 154 -1.25 2.63 -27.78
CA PRO A 154 -2.05 1.44 -28.09
C PRO A 154 -1.15 0.21 -28.20
N ALA A 155 -1.61 -0.92 -27.65
CA ALA A 155 -1.00 -2.20 -27.95
C ALA A 155 -0.96 -2.38 -29.48
N PRO A 156 0.19 -2.77 -30.08
CA PRO A 156 0.23 -3.06 -31.49
C PRO A 156 -0.80 -4.17 -31.79
N ALA A 157 -1.53 -4.00 -32.89
CA ALA A 157 -2.57 -4.93 -33.30
C ALA A 157 -2.01 -6.36 -33.31
N VAL A 158 -2.60 -7.25 -32.51
CA VAL A 158 -2.31 -8.68 -32.57
C VAL A 158 -2.84 -9.17 -33.91
N LEU A 159 -1.94 -9.36 -34.88
CA LEU A 159 -2.29 -10.04 -36.12
C LEU A 159 -2.76 -11.46 -35.75
N PRO A 160 -3.93 -11.90 -36.23
CA PRO A 160 -4.41 -13.24 -35.94
C PRO A 160 -3.40 -14.28 -36.43
N HIS A 161 -3.21 -15.34 -35.64
CA HIS A 161 -2.37 -16.50 -35.94
C HIS A 161 -2.94 -17.34 -37.11
N GLN A 162 -3.12 -16.75 -38.28
CA GLN A 162 -3.39 -17.47 -39.54
C GLN A 162 -2.80 -16.69 -40.72
N ALA A 163 -1.48 -16.77 -40.89
CA ALA A 163 -0.80 -16.46 -42.16
C ALA A 163 0.56 -17.17 -42.22
N MET A 164 0.57 -18.50 -42.09
CA MET A 164 1.73 -19.33 -42.43
C MET A 164 1.27 -20.63 -43.11
N ARG A 165 0.54 -20.46 -44.21
CA ARG A 165 0.40 -21.36 -45.37
C ARG A 165 0.15 -20.37 -46.50
N GLU A 166 0.98 -20.20 -47.53
CA GLU A 166 1.64 -21.14 -48.43
C GLU A 166 2.88 -20.44 -49.01
N ARG A 167 3.96 -21.18 -49.31
CA ARG A 167 4.94 -20.73 -50.33
C ARG A 167 4.63 -21.48 -51.62
N PRO A 168 4.48 -20.82 -52.77
CA PRO A 168 4.54 -21.52 -54.04
C PRO A 168 5.99 -21.91 -54.33
N SER A 169 6.16 -23.16 -54.72
CA SER A 169 7.36 -23.68 -55.35
C SER A 169 7.58 -22.97 -56.69
N GLY A 170 8.73 -22.32 -56.85
CA GLY A 170 9.17 -21.67 -58.09
C GLY A 170 10.62 -21.24 -57.97
#